data_AF-A0A8S3ARV3-F1
#
_entry.id   AF-A0A8S3ARV3-F1
#
_cell.length_a   1.000
_cell.length_b   1.000
_cell.length_c   1.000
_cell.angle_alpha   90.00
_cell.angle_beta   90.00
_cell.angle_gamma   90.00
#
_symmetry.space_group_name_H-M   'P 1'
#
loop_
_entity.id
_entity.type
_entity.pdbx_description
1 polymer ?
#
loop_
_entity_poly.entity_id
_entity_poly.type
_entity_poly.pdbx_seq_one_letter_code
_entity_poly.pdbx_strand_id
1 'polypeptide(L)'
;MDDDNRKQNKQLLISNINHTIIVTLHEDGFDMYICQKCNMNELKTETGMNNEIDYKHCSNTSSQSRHRKSRDASKNFKQQQRYHRSASRPRSSQPLGSKQHEPRHKQKYNFERIGVKSGCYFPTIQFSVHRNPLHIDKNVKNRIKQIFASLMEFFVSQRITVCYGNIDSKLGPIPYLFFQPQTPNFPSLIMRYSWQMLSIVGYRLQIQIANSSFIAELHRLSEEPNNPDELFYRVCVYLSRILSLKPFVCINQELQHAITQSREKRNNCAYGLISKIDIKGENEAYIPSVTLTPTTIRIKPLKLCRTNRILRAVEQFGRPLYHFVLVDIRDENGRHLQSHYFRHLKQVLIDYLKNGFQLMDDNRQYKYLHHTKSQLRGRQFWFYHHHHDDTDPRKINLSFPEAYKWMGDFDKEKNPAKYAACMALCFTSTTATVQVPEDKVLIGADIEINVNGRTLLFTDGCGTMSIGLRDKIKNELCIRDEFSAVQFRYNGAKGVVSIHPDITKGFDLFIRQSMNKFESTHRCFEKCKISAPRMTYLNRQAILLLSYRKISDCSFLILQQQNHLTLIRCLLRNSDAEKLILEK
;
A
#
# COMPACT_ATOMS: atom_id res chain seq x y z
N MET A 1 -34.68 48.42 -4.73
CA MET A 1 -35.04 47.53 -3.63
C MET A 1 -35.48 46.24 -4.28
N ASP A 2 -34.62 45.23 -4.28
CA ASP A 2 -35.02 43.82 -4.30
C ASP A 2 -33.82 43.02 -3.77
N ASP A 3 -34.01 42.49 -2.57
CA ASP A 3 -33.09 41.68 -1.80
C ASP A 3 -33.09 40.25 -2.36
N ASP A 4 -32.07 39.92 -3.14
CA ASP A 4 -31.85 38.55 -3.63
C ASP A 4 -31.21 37.70 -2.52
N ASN A 5 -32.10 37.06 -1.75
CA ASN A 5 -31.81 36.16 -0.63
C ASN A 5 -30.89 34.99 -1.03
N ARG A 6 -29.58 35.13 -0.82
CA ARG A 6 -28.62 34.01 -0.80
C ARG A 6 -28.93 33.06 0.37
N LYS A 7 -29.86 32.11 0.18
CA LYS A 7 -30.06 30.98 1.09
C LYS A 7 -28.83 30.06 1.07
N GLN A 8 -27.98 30.16 2.09
CA GLN A 8 -26.85 29.24 2.30
C GLN A 8 -27.36 27.84 2.69
N ASN A 9 -26.98 26.82 1.92
CA ASN A 9 -27.16 25.41 2.29
C ASN A 9 -26.45 25.12 3.62
N LYS A 10 -27.19 24.67 4.63
CA LYS A 10 -26.61 24.34 5.95
C LYS A 10 -26.01 22.94 5.90
N GLN A 11 -24.69 22.85 5.99
CA GLN A 11 -23.97 21.58 6.14
C GLN A 11 -23.82 21.23 7.62
N LEU A 12 -24.10 19.96 7.96
CA LEU A 12 -23.87 19.38 9.28
C LEU A 12 -22.72 18.37 9.19
N LEU A 13 -21.77 18.51 10.12
CA LEU A 13 -20.60 17.64 10.22
C LEU A 13 -20.72 16.79 11.49
N ILE A 14 -20.68 15.46 11.34
CA ILE A 14 -20.78 14.54 12.47
C ILE A 14 -19.65 13.51 12.35
N SER A 15 -18.82 13.44 13.38
CA SER A 15 -17.61 12.62 13.42
C SER A 15 -17.69 11.52 14.48
N ASN A 16 -17.15 10.35 14.15
CA ASN A 16 -16.81 9.30 15.12
C ASN A 16 -15.37 8.85 14.85
N ILE A 17 -14.79 8.07 15.76
CA ILE A 17 -13.40 7.61 15.78
C ILE A 17 -12.93 7.13 14.40
N ASN A 18 -13.78 6.49 13.58
CA ASN A 18 -13.40 5.89 12.30
C ASN A 18 -14.02 6.52 11.04
N HIS A 19 -14.93 7.49 11.16
CA HIS A 19 -15.74 7.97 10.04
C HIS A 19 -16.07 9.46 10.15
N THR A 20 -16.09 10.12 9.00
CA THR A 20 -16.60 11.49 8.84
C THR A 20 -17.86 11.43 8.03
N ILE A 21 -18.97 11.92 8.59
CA ILE A 21 -20.25 11.99 7.90
C ILE A 21 -20.54 13.46 7.57
N ILE A 22 -20.65 13.78 6.29
CA ILE A 22 -21.06 15.10 5.81
C ILE A 22 -22.54 14.99 5.46
N VAL A 23 -23.37 15.89 6.00
CA VAL A 23 -24.79 15.95 5.69
C VAL A 23 -25.09 17.32 5.08
N THR A 24 -25.56 17.32 3.84
CA THR A 24 -26.07 18.53 3.19
C THR A 24 -27.59 18.52 3.29
N LEU A 25 -28.15 19.52 3.96
CA LEU A 25 -29.60 19.67 4.06
C LEU A 25 -30.12 20.54 2.91
N HIS A 26 -31.18 20.07 2.26
CA HIS A 26 -31.92 20.78 1.22
C HIS A 26 -33.36 21.06 1.71
N GLU A 27 -34.12 21.88 0.98
CA GLU A 27 -35.52 22.17 1.34
C GLU A 27 -36.41 20.92 1.29
N ASP A 28 -36.13 19.99 0.36
CA ASP A 28 -36.94 18.78 0.11
C ASP A 28 -36.33 17.46 0.63
N GLY A 29 -35.17 17.51 1.29
CA GLY A 29 -34.44 16.29 1.66
C GLY A 29 -33.06 16.52 2.28
N PHE A 30 -32.24 15.45 2.28
CA PHE A 30 -30.84 15.52 2.68
C PHE A 30 -29.98 14.57 1.85
N ASP A 31 -28.73 14.96 1.65
CA ASP A 31 -27.67 14.07 1.20
C ASP A 31 -26.75 13.73 2.38
N MET A 32 -26.47 12.45 2.57
CA MET A 32 -25.51 11.97 3.57
C MET A 32 -24.32 11.31 2.89
N TYR A 33 -23.11 11.70 3.29
CA TYR A 33 -21.84 11.25 2.74
C TYR A 33 -20.99 10.60 3.84
N ILE A 34 -20.65 9.31 3.74
CA ILE A 34 -19.87 8.60 4.77
C ILE A 34 -18.43 8.35 4.30
N CYS A 35 -17.44 9.06 4.84
CA CYS A 35 -16.01 8.90 4.53
C CYS A 35 -15.25 8.11 5.61
N GLN A 36 -14.26 7.29 5.21
CA GLN A 36 -13.41 6.53 6.14
C GLN A 36 -12.17 7.33 6.59
N LYS A 37 -12.12 7.64 7.90
CA LYS A 37 -11.03 8.12 8.79
C LYS A 37 -10.01 9.17 8.29
N CYS A 38 -10.18 10.42 8.75
CA CYS A 38 -9.09 11.40 8.94
C CYS A 38 -8.49 11.26 10.35
N ASN A 39 -7.18 11.43 10.50
CA ASN A 39 -6.46 11.36 11.79
C ASN A 39 -6.62 12.70 12.54
N MET A 40 -7.14 12.70 13.77
CA MET A 40 -7.48 13.92 14.52
C MET A 40 -6.65 14.02 15.80
N ASN A 41 -5.50 14.69 15.76
CA ASN A 41 -4.76 15.10 16.96
C ASN A 41 -4.61 16.63 17.11
N GLU A 42 -5.22 17.47 16.26
CA GLU A 42 -4.95 18.92 16.25
C GLU A 42 -6.22 19.80 16.26
N LEU A 43 -7.26 19.43 17.03
CA LEU A 43 -8.43 20.29 17.24
C LEU A 43 -8.71 20.47 18.73
N LYS A 44 -7.80 21.20 19.39
CA LYS A 44 -8.05 21.84 20.69
C LYS A 44 -7.44 23.25 20.76
N THR A 45 -7.48 24.00 19.67
CA THR A 45 -7.22 25.46 19.72
C THR A 45 -7.80 26.06 18.46
N GLU A 46 -9.03 26.56 18.58
CA GLU A 46 -9.64 27.63 17.78
C GLU A 46 -11.15 27.43 17.82
N THR A 47 -11.75 27.99 18.86
CA THR A 47 -13.08 28.62 18.81
C THR A 47 -13.29 29.24 20.18
N GLY A 48 -12.85 30.49 20.31
CA GLY A 48 -13.40 31.37 21.33
C GLY A 48 -14.83 31.70 20.93
N MET A 49 -15.80 31.30 21.74
CA MET A 49 -16.99 32.08 22.03
C MET A 49 -17.73 31.40 23.19
N ASN A 50 -17.94 32.20 24.23
CA ASN A 50 -18.73 31.88 25.42
C ASN A 50 -20.07 31.26 25.04
N ASN A 51 -20.42 30.15 25.69
CA ASN A 51 -21.75 29.93 26.23
C ASN A 51 -21.67 28.86 27.31
N GLU A 52 -22.09 29.26 28.51
CA GLU A 52 -22.30 28.42 29.67
C GLU A 52 -23.26 27.28 29.33
N ILE A 53 -22.82 26.04 29.55
CA ILE A 53 -23.75 24.98 29.96
C ILE A 53 -23.18 24.37 31.23
N ASP A 54 -23.87 24.74 32.30
CA ASP A 54 -23.69 24.34 33.68
C ASP A 54 -23.91 22.81 33.81
N TYR A 55 -22.88 22.09 34.26
CA TYR A 55 -23.07 20.84 34.99
C TYR A 55 -22.30 20.96 36.31
N LYS A 56 -23.03 21.41 37.33
CA LYS A 56 -22.59 21.43 38.72
C LYS A 56 -22.18 20.04 39.21
N HIS A 57 -21.00 20.06 39.83
CA HIS A 57 -20.55 19.30 40.99
C HIS A 57 -20.71 17.78 41.03
N CYS A 58 -19.55 17.10 41.07
CA CYS A 58 -19.11 16.57 42.36
C CYS A 58 -17.59 16.71 42.52
N SER A 59 -17.22 17.54 43.48
CA SER A 59 -15.90 17.76 44.04
C SER A 59 -15.45 16.53 44.84
N ASN A 60 -14.16 16.15 44.76
CA ASN A 60 -13.24 16.20 45.90
C ASN A 60 -11.88 15.52 45.60
N THR A 61 -10.85 16.37 45.61
CA THR A 61 -9.58 16.25 46.36
C THR A 61 -8.77 14.95 46.33
N SER A 62 -7.58 15.08 45.74
CA SER A 62 -6.26 14.73 46.31
C SER A 62 -6.17 13.57 47.31
N SER A 63 -5.26 12.63 47.07
CA SER A 63 -3.95 12.60 47.77
C SER A 63 -3.22 11.27 47.59
N GLN A 64 -1.92 11.37 47.82
CA GLN A 64 -0.87 10.35 47.78
C GLN A 64 -1.07 9.19 48.77
N SER A 65 -0.54 8.01 48.42
CA SER A 65 0.35 7.13 49.23
C SER A 65 0.18 5.66 48.81
N ARG A 66 1.20 4.98 48.27
CA ARG A 66 2.22 4.17 48.98
C ARG A 66 1.66 3.19 50.03
N HIS A 67 1.55 1.91 49.66
CA HIS A 67 2.21 0.74 50.28
C HIS A 67 1.63 -0.55 49.65
N ARG A 68 2.39 -1.38 48.92
CA ARG A 68 3.33 -2.45 49.33
C ARG A 68 2.68 -3.68 49.97
N LYS A 69 3.03 -4.83 49.37
CA LYS A 69 2.99 -6.23 49.85
C LYS A 69 1.62 -6.93 49.71
N SER A 70 1.51 -8.22 49.41
CA SER A 70 2.42 -9.29 48.95
C SER A 70 1.58 -10.57 48.95
N ARG A 71 1.87 -11.51 48.05
CA ARG A 71 1.73 -12.98 48.25
C ARG A 71 0.29 -13.52 48.46
N ASP A 72 -0.11 -14.71 48.04
CA ASP A 72 0.57 -15.85 47.43
C ASP A 72 -0.43 -16.66 46.59
N ALA A 73 0.14 -17.41 45.65
CA ALA A 73 -0.19 -18.76 45.19
C ALA A 73 -1.50 -19.40 45.74
N SER A 74 -2.29 -20.14 44.98
CA SER A 74 -1.87 -21.33 44.23
C SER A 74 -3.08 -22.07 43.66
N LYS A 75 -2.84 -22.77 42.52
CA LYS A 75 -3.30 -24.14 42.13
C LYS A 75 -4.82 -24.45 42.22
N ASN A 76 -5.44 -25.23 41.34
CA ASN A 76 -5.14 -25.94 40.11
C ASN A 76 -6.46 -26.69 39.74
N PHE A 77 -6.47 -27.32 38.56
CA PHE A 77 -7.16 -28.57 38.21
C PHE A 77 -8.59 -28.52 37.65
N LYS A 78 -8.61 -28.69 36.31
CA LYS A 78 -9.30 -29.72 35.49
C LYS A 78 -10.77 -30.07 35.77
N GLN A 79 -11.57 -30.02 34.70
CA GLN A 79 -12.16 -31.15 33.92
C GLN A 79 -13.45 -30.63 33.27
N GLN A 80 -13.53 -30.50 31.94
CA GLN A 80 -14.18 -31.48 31.06
C GLN A 80 -15.44 -32.13 31.65
N GLN A 81 -16.62 -31.82 31.09
CA GLN A 81 -17.46 -32.83 30.43
C GLN A 81 -18.60 -32.21 29.62
N ARG A 82 -18.84 -32.84 28.46
CA ARG A 82 -20.00 -32.72 27.59
C ARG A 82 -21.28 -33.13 28.35
N TYR A 83 -22.46 -32.63 27.96
CA TYR A 83 -23.57 -33.48 27.50
C TYR A 83 -24.71 -32.66 26.88
N HIS A 84 -25.38 -33.32 25.95
CA HIS A 84 -26.48 -32.93 25.08
C HIS A 84 -27.85 -32.78 25.76
N ARG A 85 -28.82 -32.32 24.94
CA ARG A 85 -30.30 -32.50 24.98
C ARG A 85 -31.06 -31.38 25.71
N SER A 86 -31.71 -30.48 24.95
CA SER A 86 -33.06 -30.61 24.34
C SER A 86 -34.18 -30.63 25.38
N ALA A 87 -35.02 -29.60 25.38
CA ALA A 87 -36.47 -29.69 25.18
C ALA A 87 -37.21 -28.51 25.86
N SER A 88 -38.33 -28.16 25.21
CA SER A 88 -39.61 -27.75 25.80
C SER A 88 -39.70 -26.45 26.61
N ARG A 89 -40.43 -25.50 26.02
CA ARG A 89 -41.29 -24.53 26.72
C ARG A 89 -42.20 -25.22 27.75
N PRO A 90 -42.66 -24.48 28.76
CA PRO A 90 -44.10 -24.18 28.81
C PRO A 90 -44.44 -22.70 29.03
N ARG A 91 -45.72 -22.41 28.77
CA ARG A 91 -46.42 -21.11 28.76
C ARG A 91 -46.94 -20.72 30.16
N SER A 92 -47.40 -19.46 30.21
CA SER A 92 -48.30 -18.79 31.20
C SER A 92 -47.58 -18.23 32.44
N SER A 93 -47.85 -17.01 32.90
CA SER A 93 -49.12 -16.26 32.99
C SER A 93 -48.93 -14.73 32.87
N GLN A 94 -49.94 -14.05 32.30
CA GLN A 94 -50.12 -12.59 32.37
C GLN A 94 -50.53 -12.14 33.79
N PRO A 95 -50.51 -10.82 34.08
CA PRO A 95 -51.80 -10.13 34.09
C PRO A 95 -51.81 -8.77 33.36
N LEU A 96 -53.05 -8.36 33.09
CA LEU A 96 -53.52 -7.20 32.34
C LEU A 96 -53.04 -5.84 32.89
N GLY A 97 -52.87 -4.88 31.98
CA GLY A 97 -52.78 -3.45 32.28
C GLY A 97 -52.89 -2.59 31.02
N SER A 98 -54.12 -2.16 30.73
CA SER A 98 -54.55 -0.97 29.94
C SER A 98 -53.83 -0.61 28.63
N LYS A 99 -54.58 -0.79 27.54
CA LYS A 99 -54.34 -0.18 26.22
C LYS A 99 -54.42 1.36 26.29
N GLN A 100 -53.40 2.04 25.78
CA GLN A 100 -53.58 3.31 25.05
C GLN A 100 -53.14 3.09 23.61
N HIS A 101 -54.07 3.33 22.68
CA HIS A 101 -53.82 3.32 21.24
C HIS A 101 -53.12 4.63 20.86
N GLU A 102 -51.88 4.55 20.37
CA GLU A 102 -51.29 5.58 19.52
C GLU A 102 -51.24 5.08 18.06
N PRO A 103 -51.65 5.88 17.07
CA PRO A 103 -51.64 5.47 15.66
C PRO A 103 -50.21 5.58 15.12
N ARG A 104 -49.47 4.45 15.09
CA ARG A 104 -48.24 4.38 14.29
C ARG A 104 -48.60 4.25 12.81
N HIS A 105 -48.77 5.39 12.13
CA HIS A 105 -48.52 5.47 10.70
C HIS A 105 -47.07 5.02 10.44
N LYS A 106 -46.86 3.74 10.11
CA LYS A 106 -45.61 3.29 9.49
C LYS A 106 -45.55 3.88 8.08
N GLN A 107 -45.05 5.11 7.96
CA GLN A 107 -44.62 5.63 6.67
C GLN A 107 -43.51 4.70 6.15
N LYS A 108 -43.79 4.00 5.04
CA LYS A 108 -42.76 3.32 4.25
C LYS A 108 -41.87 4.42 3.66
N TYR A 109 -40.68 4.58 4.21
CA TYR A 109 -39.64 5.38 3.59
C TYR A 109 -39.00 4.52 2.50
N ASN A 110 -39.13 4.95 1.25
CA ASN A 110 -38.39 4.35 0.15
C ASN A 110 -37.01 4.99 0.11
N PHE A 111 -35.99 4.19 0.40
CA PHE A 111 -34.60 4.57 0.21
C PHE A 111 -34.20 4.13 -1.19
N GLU A 112 -33.81 5.08 -2.04
CA GLU A 112 -33.27 4.76 -3.36
C GLU A 112 -31.76 4.95 -3.34
N ARG A 113 -31.03 3.92 -3.77
CA ARG A 113 -29.62 4.07 -4.10
C ARG A 113 -29.56 4.78 -5.45
N ILE A 114 -29.31 6.08 -5.44
CA ILE A 114 -29.10 6.83 -6.68
C ILE A 114 -27.75 6.44 -7.24
N GLY A 115 -27.78 5.46 -8.14
CA GLY A 115 -26.59 4.85 -8.72
C GLY A 115 -26.90 4.19 -10.06
N VAL A 116 -27.77 4.79 -10.87
CA VAL A 116 -28.03 4.46 -12.28
C VAL A 116 -28.49 5.77 -12.96
N LYS A 117 -27.64 6.51 -13.67
CA LYS A 117 -27.25 6.30 -15.09
C LYS A 117 -25.78 6.65 -15.41
N SER A 118 -25.00 7.11 -14.43
CA SER A 118 -23.56 7.37 -14.57
C SER A 118 -22.88 6.86 -13.31
N GLY A 119 -22.05 5.83 -13.47
CA GLY A 119 -21.62 4.92 -12.40
C GLY A 119 -20.88 5.64 -11.27
N CYS A 120 -21.46 5.67 -10.07
CA CYS A 120 -20.92 6.37 -8.92
C CYS A 120 -20.65 5.50 -7.70
N TYR A 121 -19.41 4.99 -7.52
CA TYR A 121 -19.03 4.25 -6.30
C TYR A 121 -17.56 4.48 -5.90
N PHE A 122 -17.37 5.09 -4.72
CA PHE A 122 -16.10 5.23 -3.98
C PHE A 122 -16.43 5.50 -2.49
N PRO A 123 -15.51 5.78 -1.54
CA PRO A 123 -15.69 5.55 -0.10
C PRO A 123 -16.52 6.64 0.58
N THR A 124 -17.57 7.06 -0.11
CA THR A 124 -18.63 7.96 0.26
C THR A 124 -19.91 7.33 -0.26
N ILE A 125 -20.70 6.75 0.63
CA ILE A 125 -22.04 6.27 0.28
C ILE A 125 -22.95 7.48 0.36
N GLN A 126 -23.59 7.84 -0.76
CA GLN A 126 -24.63 8.85 -0.80
C GLN A 126 -25.98 8.19 -0.53
N PHE A 127 -26.66 8.67 0.52
CA PHE A 127 -28.09 8.42 0.70
C PHE A 127 -28.83 9.71 0.43
N SER A 128 -29.77 9.67 -0.50
CA SER A 128 -30.66 10.78 -0.82
C SER A 128 -32.09 10.39 -0.49
N VAL A 129 -32.75 11.22 0.30
CA VAL A 129 -34.18 11.07 0.59
C VAL A 129 -34.89 12.20 -0.13
N HIS A 130 -35.64 11.86 -1.18
CA HIS A 130 -36.50 12.80 -1.89
C HIS A 130 -37.96 12.61 -1.45
N ARG A 131 -38.66 13.72 -1.15
CA ARG A 131 -40.12 13.68 -1.02
C ARG A 131 -40.78 14.05 -2.35
N ASN A 132 -41.91 13.38 -2.62
CA ASN A 132 -42.84 13.83 -3.66
C ASN A 132 -43.41 15.21 -3.25
N PRO A 133 -43.49 16.18 -4.17
CA PRO A 133 -43.56 17.62 -3.86
C PRO A 133 -44.89 18.14 -3.29
N LEU A 134 -45.79 17.28 -2.80
CA LEU A 134 -47.18 17.69 -2.57
C LEU A 134 -47.53 18.28 -1.20
N HIS A 135 -46.64 18.35 -0.20
CA HIS A 135 -46.95 19.09 1.04
C HIS A 135 -45.70 19.58 1.78
N ILE A 136 -45.54 20.90 1.87
CA ILE A 136 -44.51 21.59 2.65
C ILE A 136 -45.09 21.92 4.02
N ASP A 137 -44.47 21.42 5.10
CA ASP A 137 -44.79 21.77 6.49
C ASP A 137 -43.50 22.04 7.30
N LYS A 138 -43.54 22.97 8.25
CA LYS A 138 -42.39 23.41 9.08
C LYS A 138 -41.76 22.27 9.91
N ASN A 139 -42.43 21.12 10.02
CA ASN A 139 -41.97 19.92 10.72
C ASN A 139 -40.94 19.05 9.97
N VAL A 140 -40.57 19.39 8.73
CA VAL A 140 -39.65 18.60 7.88
C VAL A 140 -38.25 18.45 8.51
N LYS A 141 -37.72 19.51 9.11
CA LYS A 141 -36.35 19.52 9.67
C LYS A 141 -36.18 18.58 10.87
N ASN A 142 -37.20 18.49 11.73
CA ASN A 142 -37.20 17.56 12.88
C ASN A 142 -37.35 16.10 12.43
N ARG A 143 -38.12 15.86 11.37
CA ARG A 143 -38.34 14.53 10.81
C ARG A 143 -37.09 13.99 10.09
N ILE A 144 -36.37 14.85 9.37
CA ILE A 144 -35.06 14.53 8.79
C ILE A 144 -34.05 14.16 9.90
N LYS A 145 -34.00 14.93 10.99
CA LYS A 145 -33.17 14.61 12.17
C LYS A 145 -33.51 13.24 12.78
N GLN A 146 -34.79 12.87 12.85
CA GLN A 146 -35.22 11.57 13.38
C GLN A 146 -34.85 10.39 12.48
N ILE A 147 -35.02 10.52 11.16
CA ILE A 147 -34.61 9.50 10.18
C ILE A 147 -33.09 9.31 10.23
N PHE A 148 -32.34 10.43 10.31
CA PHE A 148 -30.90 10.41 10.47
C PHE A 148 -30.44 9.72 11.76
N ALA A 149 -31.06 10.05 12.91
CA ALA A 149 -30.76 9.40 14.19
C ALA A 149 -30.98 7.88 14.13
N SER A 150 -32.07 7.45 13.48
CA SER A 150 -32.41 6.02 13.32
C SER A 150 -31.39 5.27 12.44
N LEU A 151 -30.91 5.91 11.35
CA LEU A 151 -29.88 5.34 10.48
C LEU A 151 -28.53 5.21 11.20
N MET A 152 -28.16 6.21 12.00
CA MET A 152 -26.93 6.16 12.81
C MET A 152 -27.00 5.07 13.88
N GLU A 153 -28.14 4.96 14.57
CA GLU A 153 -28.38 3.92 15.56
C GLU A 153 -28.35 2.52 14.93
N PHE A 154 -28.87 2.37 13.72
CA PHE A 154 -28.75 1.14 12.93
C PHE A 154 -27.28 0.79 12.61
N PHE A 155 -26.48 1.73 12.09
CA PHE A 155 -25.08 1.46 11.76
C PHE A 155 -24.25 1.11 13.00
N VAL A 156 -24.48 1.83 14.11
CA VAL A 156 -23.80 1.60 15.39
C VAL A 156 -24.20 0.24 15.99
N SER A 157 -25.50 -0.06 16.05
CA SER A 157 -26.01 -1.32 16.62
C SER A 157 -25.55 -2.55 15.83
N GLN A 158 -25.40 -2.43 14.52
CA GLN A 158 -24.93 -3.51 13.64
C GLN A 158 -23.40 -3.55 13.48
N ARG A 159 -22.66 -2.67 14.16
CA ARG A 159 -21.19 -2.53 14.02
C ARG A 159 -20.74 -2.36 12.56
N ILE A 160 -21.60 -1.78 11.71
CA ILE A 160 -21.35 -1.58 10.29
C ILE A 160 -20.29 -0.48 10.18
N THR A 161 -19.05 -0.91 9.99
CA THR A 161 -17.86 -0.06 9.91
C THR A 161 -17.40 0.16 8.47
N VAL A 162 -17.93 -0.63 7.53
CA VAL A 162 -17.81 -0.49 6.08
C VAL A 162 -19.09 -1.08 5.50
N CYS A 163 -19.81 -0.39 4.63
CA CYS A 163 -20.91 -1.05 3.92
C CYS A 163 -20.31 -1.79 2.72
N TYR A 164 -20.07 -3.08 2.89
CA TYR A 164 -20.09 -4.00 1.75
C TYR A 164 -21.54 -4.45 1.62
N GLY A 165 -22.29 -3.86 0.70
CA GLY A 165 -23.53 -4.48 0.27
C GLY A 165 -23.19 -5.83 -0.38
N ASN A 166 -24.03 -6.85 -0.20
CA ASN A 166 -23.99 -7.99 -1.11
C ASN A 166 -24.32 -7.44 -2.50
N ILE A 167 -23.32 -7.32 -3.37
CA ILE A 167 -23.54 -6.81 -4.73
C ILE A 167 -24.06 -8.00 -5.53
N ASP A 168 -25.36 -8.27 -5.39
CA ASP A 168 -26.09 -9.32 -6.13
C ASP A 168 -26.28 -8.97 -7.62
N SER A 169 -25.43 -8.12 -8.20
CA SER A 169 -25.31 -8.09 -9.65
C SER A 169 -24.43 -9.27 -10.05
N LYS A 170 -24.88 -10.05 -11.05
CA LYS A 170 -24.00 -11.00 -11.77
C LYS A 170 -22.80 -10.31 -12.45
N LEU A 171 -22.73 -8.98 -12.34
CA LEU A 171 -21.70 -8.04 -12.77
C LEU A 171 -21.06 -7.35 -11.54
N GLY A 172 -20.88 -8.08 -10.43
CA GLY A 172 -20.33 -7.55 -9.16
C GLY A 172 -19.12 -6.65 -9.43
N PRO A 173 -18.91 -5.58 -8.65
CA PRO A 173 -18.30 -4.34 -9.13
C PRO A 173 -17.05 -4.69 -9.94
N ILE A 174 -17.16 -4.65 -11.27
CA ILE A 174 -16.00 -4.83 -12.13
C ILE A 174 -15.16 -3.61 -11.80
N PRO A 175 -14.01 -3.79 -11.15
CA PRO A 175 -13.36 -2.66 -10.52
C PRO A 175 -12.50 -1.97 -11.59
N TYR A 176 -13.20 -1.30 -12.51
CA TYR A 176 -12.61 -0.28 -13.35
C TYR A 176 -11.98 0.80 -12.46
N LEU A 177 -11.09 1.62 -13.00
CA LEU A 177 -10.82 2.93 -12.40
C LEU A 177 -12.18 3.61 -12.25
N PHE A 178 -12.77 3.53 -11.07
CA PHE A 178 -14.03 4.18 -10.79
C PHE A 178 -13.80 5.66 -11.09
N PHE A 179 -14.65 6.24 -11.92
CA PHE A 179 -14.53 7.63 -12.37
C PHE A 179 -13.15 8.10 -12.80
N GLN A 180 -12.93 8.05 -14.10
CA GLN A 180 -12.08 9.04 -14.73
C GLN A 180 -13.00 10.10 -15.34
N PRO A 181 -13.05 11.34 -14.82
CA PRO A 181 -13.42 12.44 -15.70
C PRO A 181 -12.55 12.30 -16.95
N GLN A 182 -13.13 12.50 -18.14
CA GLN A 182 -12.37 12.41 -19.40
C GLN A 182 -11.04 13.12 -19.20
N THR A 183 -9.92 12.38 -19.40
CA THR A 183 -8.62 12.97 -19.13
C THR A 183 -8.47 14.17 -20.07
N PRO A 184 -8.25 15.38 -19.53
CA PRO A 184 -7.89 16.50 -20.39
C PRO A 184 -6.68 16.09 -21.23
N ASN A 185 -6.60 16.60 -22.47
CA ASN A 185 -5.56 16.21 -23.41
C ASN A 185 -4.18 16.69 -22.94
N PHE A 186 -3.57 15.97 -22.01
CA PHE A 186 -2.23 16.23 -21.51
C PHE A 186 -1.20 15.49 -22.38
N PRO A 187 -0.10 16.16 -22.77
CA PRO A 187 0.81 15.65 -23.79
C PRO A 187 1.61 14.43 -23.35
N SER A 188 2.04 14.36 -22.08
CA SER A 188 2.89 13.27 -21.60
C SER A 188 2.15 12.23 -20.75
N LEU A 189 2.68 11.00 -20.74
CA LEU A 189 2.19 9.92 -19.88
C LEU A 189 2.32 10.26 -18.38
N ILE A 190 3.35 11.00 -18.00
CA ILE A 190 3.56 11.44 -16.62
C ILE A 190 2.45 12.40 -16.19
N MET A 191 2.07 13.35 -17.06
CA MET A 191 0.98 14.28 -16.79
C MET A 191 -0.36 13.56 -16.70
N ARG A 192 -0.65 12.61 -17.61
CA ARG A 192 -1.86 11.78 -17.55
C ARG A 192 -1.91 10.96 -16.27
N TYR A 193 -0.82 10.31 -15.88
CA TYR A 193 -0.70 9.61 -14.60
C TYR A 193 -0.96 10.53 -13.41
N SER A 194 -0.38 11.74 -13.44
CA SER A 194 -0.53 12.76 -12.39
C SER A 194 -1.97 13.25 -12.27
N TRP A 195 -2.64 13.45 -13.39
CA TRP A 195 -4.06 13.78 -13.46
C TRP A 195 -4.93 12.68 -12.88
N GLN A 196 -4.70 11.42 -13.31
CA GLN A 196 -5.46 10.30 -12.79
C GLN A 196 -5.26 10.14 -11.28
N MET A 197 -4.04 10.30 -10.78
CA MET A 197 -3.75 10.32 -9.34
C MET A 197 -4.51 11.44 -8.59
N LEU A 198 -4.66 12.61 -9.20
CA LEU A 198 -5.39 13.72 -8.60
C LEU A 198 -6.91 13.48 -8.64
N SER A 199 -7.44 12.98 -9.76
CA SER A 199 -8.89 12.77 -9.99
C SER A 199 -9.54 11.75 -9.06
N ILE A 200 -8.77 10.77 -8.56
CA ILE A 200 -9.26 9.74 -7.63
C ILE A 200 -9.37 10.21 -6.17
N VAL A 201 -8.93 11.41 -5.83
CA VAL A 201 -8.98 11.94 -4.44
C VAL A 201 -10.41 12.28 -3.98
N GLY A 202 -11.40 12.06 -4.84
CA GLY A 202 -12.83 12.05 -4.52
C GLY A 202 -13.57 13.33 -4.91
N TYR A 203 -14.84 13.42 -4.50
CA TYR A 203 -15.82 14.47 -4.88
C TYR A 203 -15.35 15.92 -4.70
N ARG A 204 -14.35 16.15 -3.83
CA ARG A 204 -13.72 17.46 -3.56
C ARG A 204 -13.16 18.11 -4.82
N LEU A 205 -12.47 17.32 -5.63
CA LEU A 205 -11.95 17.81 -6.90
C LEU A 205 -13.06 17.86 -7.95
N GLN A 206 -14.03 16.94 -7.91
CA GLN A 206 -15.11 16.84 -8.91
C GLN A 206 -15.97 18.11 -9.00
N ILE A 207 -16.28 18.76 -7.87
CA ILE A 207 -16.99 20.07 -7.88
C ILE A 207 -16.15 21.16 -8.58
N GLN A 208 -14.81 21.10 -8.45
CA GLN A 208 -13.91 22.08 -9.04
C GLN A 208 -13.45 21.73 -10.47
N ILE A 209 -13.54 20.47 -10.92
CA ILE A 209 -13.28 20.12 -12.32
C ILE A 209 -14.32 20.75 -13.24
N ALA A 210 -15.54 20.97 -12.75
CA ALA A 210 -16.55 21.76 -13.45
C ALA A 210 -16.18 23.27 -13.56
N ASN A 211 -15.16 23.73 -12.82
CA ASN A 211 -14.64 25.09 -12.92
C ASN A 211 -13.56 25.18 -14.00
N SER A 212 -13.86 25.92 -15.07
CA SER A 212 -12.95 26.13 -16.21
C SER A 212 -11.60 26.73 -15.80
N SER A 213 -11.51 27.48 -14.69
CA SER A 213 -10.26 28.13 -14.27
C SER A 213 -9.21 27.15 -13.75
N PHE A 214 -9.61 26.07 -13.07
CA PHE A 214 -8.70 25.09 -12.47
C PHE A 214 -7.98 24.27 -13.56
N ILE A 215 -8.76 23.74 -14.51
CA ILE A 215 -8.25 22.97 -15.65
C ILE A 215 -7.37 23.84 -16.55
N ALA A 216 -7.75 25.09 -16.79
CA ALA A 216 -6.95 26.03 -17.57
C ALA A 216 -5.57 26.31 -16.94
N GLU A 217 -5.46 26.38 -15.60
CA GLU A 217 -4.16 26.52 -14.93
C GLU A 217 -3.31 25.25 -15.09
N LEU A 218 -3.90 24.05 -14.95
CA LEU A 218 -3.18 22.80 -15.19
C LEU A 218 -2.67 22.69 -16.63
N HIS A 219 -3.47 23.12 -17.62
CA HIS A 219 -3.00 23.19 -19.01
C HIS A 219 -1.83 24.18 -19.17
N ARG A 220 -1.89 25.36 -18.56
CA ARG A 220 -0.75 26.29 -18.55
C ARG A 220 0.52 25.67 -17.95
N LEU A 221 0.39 24.89 -16.87
CA LEU A 221 1.53 24.14 -16.31
C LEU A 221 2.07 23.06 -17.26
N SER A 222 1.21 22.44 -18.07
CA SER A 222 1.64 21.43 -19.05
C SER A 222 2.45 22.00 -20.21
N GLU A 223 2.31 23.31 -20.48
CA GLU A 223 2.99 24.04 -21.54
C GLU A 223 4.22 24.82 -21.03
N GLU A 224 4.52 24.75 -19.73
CA GLU A 224 5.64 25.48 -19.14
C GLU A 224 7.00 25.10 -19.76
N PRO A 225 7.87 26.10 -20.01
CA PRO A 225 9.24 25.81 -20.40
C PRO A 225 9.99 25.14 -19.25
N ASN A 226 10.99 24.32 -19.59
CA ASN A 226 11.88 23.62 -18.66
C ASN A 226 11.21 22.55 -17.78
N ASN A 227 11.19 21.31 -18.30
CA ASN A 227 10.72 20.11 -17.59
C ASN A 227 9.27 20.23 -17.03
N PRO A 228 8.27 20.44 -17.90
CA PRO A 228 6.88 20.59 -17.47
C PRO A 228 6.34 19.33 -16.79
N ASP A 229 6.80 18.14 -17.18
CA ASP A 229 6.43 16.86 -16.55
C ASP A 229 6.68 16.84 -15.05
N GLU A 230 7.88 17.26 -14.63
CA GLU A 230 8.23 17.30 -13.22
C GLU A 230 7.42 18.34 -12.46
N LEU A 231 7.26 19.54 -13.02
CA LEU A 231 6.51 20.61 -12.38
C LEU A 231 5.06 20.16 -12.18
N PHE A 232 4.42 19.66 -13.24
CA PHE A 232 3.05 19.16 -13.22
C PHE A 232 2.88 18.02 -12.21
N TYR A 233 3.79 17.05 -12.21
CA TYR A 233 3.78 15.93 -11.26
C TYR A 233 3.89 16.41 -9.82
N ARG A 234 4.83 17.33 -9.51
CA ARG A 234 5.02 17.87 -8.15
C ARG A 234 3.76 18.57 -7.64
N VAL A 235 3.13 19.40 -8.48
CA VAL A 235 1.87 20.09 -8.17
C VAL A 235 0.76 19.06 -7.89
N CYS A 236 0.58 18.07 -8.76
CA CYS A 236 -0.45 17.05 -8.57
C CYS A 236 -0.21 16.19 -7.32
N VAL A 237 1.04 15.84 -7.01
CA VAL A 237 1.38 15.10 -5.78
C VAL A 237 1.08 15.92 -4.53
N TYR A 238 1.43 17.21 -4.54
CA TYR A 238 1.13 18.11 -3.44
C TYR A 238 -0.37 18.19 -3.21
N LEU A 239 -1.14 18.48 -4.26
CA LEU A 239 -2.59 18.59 -4.18
C LEU A 239 -3.23 17.28 -3.73
N SER A 240 -2.81 16.14 -4.30
CA SER A 240 -3.33 14.83 -3.90
C SER A 240 -3.12 14.56 -2.41
N ARG A 241 -1.96 14.92 -1.85
CA ARG A 241 -1.66 14.79 -0.42
C ARG A 241 -2.52 15.73 0.42
N ILE A 242 -2.56 17.03 0.09
CA ILE A 242 -3.31 18.02 0.87
C ILE A 242 -4.80 17.72 0.85
N LEU A 243 -5.37 17.39 -0.31
CA LEU A 243 -6.78 17.04 -0.45
C LEU A 243 -7.15 15.75 0.30
N SER A 244 -6.19 14.84 0.48
CA SER A 244 -6.36 13.62 1.29
C SER A 244 -6.25 13.88 2.80
N LEU A 245 -5.47 14.89 3.22
CA LEU A 245 -5.19 15.17 4.64
C LEU A 245 -6.16 16.17 5.24
N LYS A 246 -6.41 17.29 4.56
CA LYS A 246 -7.15 18.43 5.11
C LYS A 246 -8.64 18.35 4.73
N PRO A 247 -9.57 18.28 5.68
CA PRO A 247 -10.99 18.15 5.39
C PRO A 247 -11.62 19.42 4.77
N PHE A 248 -11.04 20.60 4.93
CA PHE A 248 -11.54 21.85 4.34
C PHE A 248 -10.36 22.63 3.76
N VAL A 249 -10.36 22.87 2.45
CA VAL A 249 -9.29 23.61 1.77
C VAL A 249 -9.86 24.44 0.62
N CYS A 250 -9.31 25.64 0.43
CA CYS A 250 -9.54 26.43 -0.76
C CYS A 250 -8.62 25.91 -1.88
N ILE A 251 -9.18 25.13 -2.81
CA ILE A 251 -8.42 24.43 -3.86
C ILE A 251 -7.59 25.40 -4.72
N ASN A 252 -8.15 26.57 -5.06
CA ASN A 252 -7.43 27.56 -5.85
C ASN A 252 -6.22 28.14 -5.10
N GLN A 253 -6.34 28.40 -3.79
CA GLN A 253 -5.22 28.87 -2.98
C GLN A 253 -4.13 27.79 -2.86
N GLU A 254 -4.52 26.54 -2.58
CA GLU A 254 -3.59 25.41 -2.49
C GLU A 254 -2.92 25.11 -3.84
N LEU A 255 -3.63 25.30 -4.97
CA LEU A 255 -3.05 25.19 -6.32
C LEU A 255 -1.97 26.24 -6.55
N GLN A 256 -2.27 27.52 -6.29
CA GLN A 256 -1.28 28.59 -6.45
C GLN A 256 -0.07 28.38 -5.54
N HIS A 257 -0.30 27.99 -4.28
CA HIS A 257 0.78 27.63 -3.37
C HIS A 257 1.62 26.46 -3.89
N ALA A 258 0.99 25.39 -4.39
CA ALA A 258 1.67 24.24 -4.96
C ALA A 258 2.54 24.63 -6.17
N ILE A 259 2.05 25.51 -7.03
CA ILE A 259 2.78 26.02 -8.21
C ILE A 259 4.02 26.79 -7.77
N THR A 260 3.86 27.78 -6.88
CA THR A 260 4.97 28.61 -6.39
C THR A 260 6.05 27.74 -5.75
N GLN A 261 5.68 26.87 -4.81
CA GLN A 261 6.61 25.98 -4.12
C GLN A 261 7.28 24.98 -5.07
N SER A 262 6.58 24.51 -6.10
CA SER A 262 7.15 23.56 -7.06
C SER A 262 8.10 24.24 -8.04
N ARG A 263 7.83 25.50 -8.44
CA ARG A 263 8.74 26.33 -9.25
C ARG A 263 10.02 26.65 -8.49
N GLU A 264 9.91 27.08 -7.23
CA GLU A 264 11.08 27.32 -6.35
C GLU A 264 11.96 26.08 -6.23
N LYS A 265 11.35 24.92 -5.94
CA LYS A 265 12.08 23.65 -5.85
C LYS A 265 12.72 23.24 -7.16
N ARG A 266 12.03 23.41 -8.29
CA ARG A 266 12.57 23.13 -9.63
C ARG A 266 13.81 23.98 -9.92
N ASN A 267 13.79 25.26 -9.55
CA ASN A 267 14.89 26.19 -9.81
C ASN A 267 16.07 25.97 -8.86
N ASN A 268 15.82 25.63 -7.59
CA ASN A 268 16.86 25.40 -6.58
C ASN A 268 17.47 23.99 -6.67
N CYS A 269 16.73 23.01 -7.19
CA CYS A 269 17.28 21.70 -7.47
C CYS A 269 18.05 21.77 -8.78
N ALA A 270 19.37 21.56 -8.73
CA ALA A 270 20.25 21.59 -9.91
C ALA A 270 19.79 20.65 -11.03
N TYR A 271 18.93 19.66 -10.74
CA TYR A 271 18.45 18.68 -11.72
C TYR A 271 17.09 18.09 -11.37
N GLY A 272 16.29 17.81 -12.40
CA GLY A 272 14.92 17.36 -12.27
C GLY A 272 14.72 15.90 -11.85
N LEU A 273 13.76 15.66 -10.93
CA LEU A 273 13.46 14.37 -10.32
C LEU A 273 13.16 13.28 -11.36
N ILE A 274 12.34 13.60 -12.37
CA ILE A 274 11.82 12.61 -13.33
C ILE A 274 12.77 12.43 -14.52
N SER A 275 13.40 13.50 -15.00
CA SER A 275 14.21 13.50 -16.22
C SER A 275 15.60 12.87 -16.04
N LYS A 276 16.16 12.83 -14.82
CA LYS A 276 17.45 12.16 -14.56
C LYS A 276 17.38 10.66 -14.31
N ILE A 277 16.22 10.13 -13.94
CA ILE A 277 16.09 8.73 -13.48
C ILE A 277 15.74 7.77 -14.63
N ASP A 278 15.51 8.30 -15.83
CA ASP A 278 15.23 7.43 -16.97
C ASP A 278 16.50 6.73 -17.51
N ILE A 279 17.71 7.34 -17.53
CA ILE A 279 18.91 6.66 -18.08
C ILE A 279 20.27 7.24 -17.61
N LYS A 280 20.65 7.13 -16.32
CA LYS A 280 22.10 7.21 -15.94
C LYS A 280 22.54 6.29 -14.80
N GLY A 281 21.62 5.71 -14.02
CA GLY A 281 21.95 4.73 -12.99
C GLY A 281 21.11 3.48 -13.16
N GLU A 282 21.70 2.40 -13.66
CA GLU A 282 21.00 1.12 -13.97
C GLU A 282 20.27 0.51 -12.76
N ASN A 283 20.52 1.01 -11.56
CA ASN A 283 20.15 0.37 -10.30
C ASN A 283 18.89 0.93 -9.65
N GLU A 284 18.35 2.06 -10.09
CA GLU A 284 17.13 2.66 -9.53
C GLU A 284 16.23 3.23 -10.62
N ALA A 285 14.91 3.11 -10.45
CA ALA A 285 13.93 3.63 -11.39
C ALA A 285 12.66 4.09 -10.68
N TYR A 286 12.02 5.15 -11.19
CA TYR A 286 10.66 5.51 -10.80
C TYR A 286 9.65 4.59 -11.47
N ILE A 287 8.79 3.99 -10.65
CA ILE A 287 7.75 3.09 -11.11
C ILE A 287 6.37 3.67 -10.72
N PRO A 288 5.40 3.73 -11.65
CA PRO A 288 3.99 3.85 -11.31
C PRO A 288 3.57 2.88 -10.22
N SER A 289 2.83 3.35 -9.23
CA SER A 289 2.40 2.53 -8.09
C SER A 289 0.91 2.66 -7.88
N VAL A 290 0.24 1.54 -7.67
CA VAL A 290 -1.22 1.48 -7.53
C VAL A 290 -1.59 0.53 -6.40
N THR A 291 -2.60 0.88 -5.62
CA THR A 291 -3.28 -0.03 -4.70
C THR A 291 -4.61 -0.48 -5.27
N LEU A 292 -4.75 -1.78 -5.48
CA LEU A 292 -6.05 -2.37 -5.76
C LEU A 292 -6.75 -2.66 -4.43
N THR A 293 -7.97 -2.20 -4.31
CA THR A 293 -8.89 -2.55 -3.22
C THR A 293 -10.12 -3.23 -3.80
N PRO A 294 -10.94 -3.91 -2.97
CA PRO A 294 -12.15 -4.58 -3.45
C PRO A 294 -13.06 -3.73 -4.30
N THR A 295 -13.15 -2.44 -4.00
CA THR A 295 -14.08 -1.55 -4.67
C THR A 295 -13.40 -0.55 -5.58
N THR A 296 -12.07 -0.52 -5.72
CA THR A 296 -11.41 0.50 -6.56
C THR A 296 -9.89 0.33 -6.78
N ILE A 297 -9.34 1.15 -7.69
CA ILE A 297 -7.95 1.36 -8.01
C ILE A 297 -7.49 2.71 -7.44
N ARG A 298 -6.57 2.71 -6.47
CA ARG A 298 -5.95 3.90 -5.88
C ARG A 298 -4.55 4.12 -6.42
N ILE A 299 -4.40 5.11 -7.28
CA ILE A 299 -3.11 5.54 -7.83
C ILE A 299 -2.31 6.27 -6.75
N LYS A 300 -1.03 5.94 -6.63
CA LYS A 300 -0.09 6.53 -5.66
C LYS A 300 0.92 7.43 -6.38
N PRO A 301 1.67 8.27 -5.66
CA PRO A 301 2.87 8.87 -6.23
C PRO A 301 3.83 7.80 -6.79
N LEU A 302 4.60 8.15 -7.82
CA LEU A 302 5.66 7.32 -8.38
C LEU A 302 6.60 6.85 -7.25
N LYS A 303 6.96 5.58 -7.30
CA LYS A 303 7.80 4.94 -6.30
C LYS A 303 9.21 4.74 -6.84
N LEU A 304 10.20 5.35 -6.20
CA LEU A 304 11.60 5.04 -6.46
C LEU A 304 11.90 3.62 -5.97
N CYS A 305 12.28 2.75 -6.89
CA CYS A 305 12.57 1.35 -6.62
C CYS A 305 13.98 1.00 -7.08
N ARG A 306 14.67 0.16 -6.32
CA ARG A 306 15.86 -0.53 -6.82
C ARG A 306 15.44 -1.49 -7.93
N THR A 307 16.12 -1.43 -9.06
CA THR A 307 15.81 -2.23 -10.24
C THR A 307 16.09 -3.71 -10.02
N ASN A 308 15.56 -4.52 -10.92
CA ASN A 308 15.85 -5.93 -11.05
C ASN A 308 16.26 -6.20 -12.51
N ARG A 309 16.58 -7.45 -12.82
CA ARG A 309 17.00 -7.88 -14.16
C ARG A 309 16.07 -7.40 -15.26
N ILE A 310 14.76 -7.54 -15.03
CA ILE A 310 13.70 -7.21 -15.99
C ILE A 310 13.63 -5.71 -16.21
N LEU A 311 13.64 -4.92 -15.14
CA LEU A 311 13.56 -3.45 -15.24
C LEU A 311 14.79 -2.81 -15.89
N ARG A 312 15.93 -3.50 -15.90
CA ARG A 312 17.15 -3.05 -16.61
C ARG A 312 17.17 -3.39 -18.09
N ALA A 313 16.41 -4.39 -18.51
CA ALA A 313 16.32 -4.85 -19.90
C ALA A 313 15.40 -3.92 -20.72
N VAL A 314 15.77 -2.64 -20.82
CA VAL A 314 14.96 -1.57 -21.43
C VAL A 314 14.70 -1.83 -22.92
N GLU A 315 15.65 -2.42 -23.63
CA GLU A 315 15.48 -2.79 -25.03
C GLU A 315 14.37 -3.84 -25.23
N GLN A 316 14.28 -4.80 -24.29
CA GLN A 316 13.33 -5.90 -24.40
C GLN A 316 11.97 -5.56 -23.77
N PHE A 317 11.96 -4.90 -22.62
CA PHE A 317 10.74 -4.64 -21.87
C PHE A 317 10.22 -3.21 -21.98
N GLY A 318 11.01 -2.29 -22.54
CA GLY A 318 10.72 -0.86 -22.52
C GLY A 318 11.07 -0.22 -21.18
N ARG A 319 10.96 1.11 -21.13
CA ARG A 319 11.32 1.89 -19.93
C ARG A 319 10.40 1.56 -18.74
N PRO A 320 10.95 1.36 -17.53
CA PRO A 320 10.18 1.05 -16.34
C PRO A 320 9.00 1.99 -16.06
N LEU A 321 9.22 3.29 -16.27
CA LEU A 321 8.23 4.34 -16.00
C LEU A 321 6.95 4.19 -16.84
N TYR A 322 7.05 3.63 -18.05
CA TYR A 322 5.93 3.56 -18.99
C TYR A 322 5.35 2.16 -19.13
N HIS A 323 6.15 1.11 -18.87
CA HIS A 323 5.75 -0.27 -19.14
C HIS A 323 5.49 -1.10 -17.89
N PHE A 324 5.81 -0.61 -16.69
CA PHE A 324 5.61 -1.35 -15.45
C PHE A 324 4.77 -0.58 -14.45
N VAL A 325 3.92 -1.30 -13.72
CA VAL A 325 3.19 -0.78 -12.56
C VAL A 325 3.42 -1.71 -11.38
N LEU A 326 3.80 -1.13 -10.23
CA LEU A 326 3.89 -1.86 -8.98
C LEU A 326 2.54 -1.81 -8.28
N VAL A 327 1.90 -2.98 -8.17
CA VAL A 327 0.54 -3.11 -7.68
C VAL A 327 0.55 -3.74 -6.30
N ASP A 328 -0.13 -3.14 -5.33
CA ASP A 328 -0.39 -3.79 -4.03
C ASP A 328 -1.88 -3.96 -3.75
N ILE A 329 -2.26 -5.12 -3.22
CA ILE A 329 -3.65 -5.46 -2.94
C ILE A 329 -3.93 -5.24 -1.46
N ARG A 330 -4.89 -4.36 -1.17
CA ARG A 330 -5.24 -3.90 0.19
C ARG A 330 -6.73 -3.91 0.42
N ASP A 331 -7.10 -3.83 1.69
CA ASP A 331 -8.45 -3.47 2.11
C ASP A 331 -8.70 -1.96 1.91
N GLU A 332 -9.94 -1.50 1.99
CA GLU A 332 -10.33 -0.10 1.80
C GLU A 332 -9.66 0.86 2.80
N ASN A 333 -9.35 0.36 4.00
CA ASN A 333 -8.61 1.10 5.03
C ASN A 333 -7.08 1.08 4.82
N GLY A 334 -6.58 0.53 3.70
CA GLY A 334 -5.16 0.40 3.38
C GLY A 334 -4.44 -0.74 4.10
N ARG A 335 -5.12 -1.53 4.93
CA ARG A 335 -4.53 -2.68 5.63
C ARG A 335 -4.43 -3.89 4.70
N HIS A 336 -3.72 -4.92 5.14
CA HIS A 336 -3.70 -6.19 4.43
C HIS A 336 -5.09 -6.85 4.45
N LEU A 337 -5.55 -7.30 3.27
CA LEU A 337 -6.72 -8.17 3.19
C LEU A 337 -6.49 -9.43 4.03
N GLN A 338 -7.34 -9.63 5.03
CA GLN A 338 -7.32 -10.85 5.84
C GLN A 338 -7.88 -12.03 5.06
N SER A 339 -7.39 -13.23 5.36
CA SER A 339 -7.75 -14.46 4.62
C SER A 339 -9.25 -14.75 4.61
N HIS A 340 -9.99 -14.33 5.65
CA HIS A 340 -11.43 -14.59 5.73
C HIS A 340 -12.23 -13.82 4.65
N TYR A 341 -11.81 -12.60 4.31
CA TYR A 341 -12.43 -11.79 3.24
C TYR A 341 -12.14 -12.32 1.83
N PHE A 342 -11.07 -13.11 1.66
CA PHE A 342 -10.62 -13.57 0.35
C PHE A 342 -11.68 -14.41 -0.36
N ARG A 343 -12.51 -15.15 0.37
CA ARG A 343 -13.54 -16.02 -0.21
C ARG A 343 -14.56 -15.23 -1.04
N HIS A 344 -14.98 -14.06 -0.56
CA HIS A 344 -15.93 -13.18 -1.23
C HIS A 344 -15.28 -12.35 -2.34
N LEU A 345 -13.97 -12.07 -2.21
CA LEU A 345 -13.23 -11.22 -3.16
C LEU A 345 -12.49 -12.01 -4.24
N LYS A 346 -12.50 -13.34 -4.16
CA LYS A 346 -11.69 -14.23 -5.00
C LYS A 346 -11.88 -13.92 -6.48
N GLN A 347 -13.12 -13.77 -6.95
CA GLN A 347 -13.38 -13.55 -8.38
C GLN A 347 -12.87 -12.19 -8.86
N VAL A 348 -13.07 -11.13 -8.07
CA VAL A 348 -12.56 -9.79 -8.36
C VAL A 348 -11.04 -9.79 -8.46
N LEU A 349 -10.36 -10.47 -7.54
CA LEU A 349 -8.89 -10.58 -7.55
C LEU A 349 -8.37 -11.43 -8.72
N ILE A 350 -9.07 -12.51 -9.07
CA ILE A 350 -8.73 -13.33 -10.24
C ILE A 350 -8.89 -12.53 -11.52
N ASP A 351 -9.97 -11.75 -11.62
CA ASP A 351 -10.23 -10.89 -12.77
C ASP A 351 -9.07 -9.88 -12.98
N TYR A 352 -8.65 -9.18 -11.92
CA TYR A 352 -7.49 -8.30 -11.99
C TYR A 352 -6.20 -8.99 -12.41
N LEU A 353 -5.93 -10.17 -11.86
CA LEU A 353 -4.71 -10.91 -12.17
C LEU A 353 -4.73 -11.48 -13.60
N LYS A 354 -5.89 -11.77 -14.17
CA LYS A 354 -6.03 -12.31 -15.53
C LYS A 354 -6.13 -11.22 -16.59
N ASN A 355 -7.02 -10.27 -16.37
CA ASN A 355 -7.43 -9.28 -17.35
C ASN A 355 -6.67 -7.96 -17.21
N GLY A 356 -6.11 -7.68 -16.04
CA GLY A 356 -5.36 -6.45 -15.79
C GLY A 356 -6.25 -5.26 -15.51
N PHE A 357 -5.71 -4.06 -15.72
CA PHE A 357 -6.44 -2.80 -15.66
C PHE A 357 -5.78 -1.76 -16.56
N GLN A 358 -6.55 -0.75 -16.96
CA GLN A 358 -6.03 0.38 -17.72
C GLN A 358 -5.44 1.45 -16.80
N LEU A 359 -4.45 2.19 -17.28
CA LEU A 359 -3.88 3.35 -16.61
C LEU A 359 -3.34 4.32 -17.68
N MET A 360 -3.29 5.62 -17.38
CA MET A 360 -2.79 6.70 -18.26
C MET A 360 -3.66 7.06 -19.50
N ASP A 361 -4.91 6.58 -19.55
CA ASP A 361 -6.01 7.00 -20.46
C ASP A 361 -5.65 7.00 -21.96
N ASP A 362 -4.93 5.97 -22.40
CA ASP A 362 -4.54 5.75 -23.79
C ASP A 362 -4.72 4.28 -24.20
N ASN A 363 -5.71 3.61 -23.59
CA ASN A 363 -5.95 2.18 -23.74
C ASN A 363 -4.78 1.27 -23.30
N ARG A 364 -3.76 1.78 -22.59
CA ARG A 364 -2.70 0.96 -22.00
C ARG A 364 -3.24 -0.02 -20.97
N GLN A 365 -3.29 -1.29 -21.36
CA GLN A 365 -3.60 -2.40 -20.46
C GLN A 365 -2.35 -2.87 -19.75
N TYR A 366 -2.36 -2.84 -18.42
CA TYR A 366 -1.34 -3.44 -17.57
C TYR A 366 -1.86 -4.77 -17.04
N LYS A 367 -1.15 -5.86 -17.34
CA LYS A 367 -1.52 -7.22 -16.89
C LYS A 367 -0.47 -7.78 -15.95
N TYR A 368 -0.88 -8.69 -15.08
CA TYR A 368 0.02 -9.33 -14.12
C TYR A 368 1.19 -10.01 -14.85
N LEU A 369 2.41 -9.62 -14.49
CA LEU A 369 3.62 -10.23 -15.00
C LEU A 369 4.15 -11.26 -14.00
N HIS A 370 4.58 -10.80 -12.81
CA HIS A 370 5.06 -11.69 -11.77
C HIS A 370 5.25 -11.03 -10.37
N HIS A 371 5.90 -11.73 -9.43
CA HIS A 371 6.24 -11.24 -8.10
C HIS A 371 7.39 -12.03 -7.47
N THR A 372 8.04 -11.45 -6.44
CA THR A 372 8.96 -12.17 -5.54
C THR A 372 8.26 -12.72 -4.30
N LYS A 373 8.89 -13.65 -3.58
CA LYS A 373 8.34 -14.18 -2.31
C LYS A 373 8.13 -13.10 -1.23
N SER A 374 8.99 -12.08 -1.17
CA SER A 374 8.80 -10.94 -0.26
C SER A 374 7.61 -10.09 -0.68
N GLN A 375 7.47 -9.81 -1.97
CA GLN A 375 6.32 -9.08 -2.51
C GLN A 375 5.02 -9.84 -2.31
N LEU A 376 5.00 -11.17 -2.50
CA LEU A 376 3.81 -11.99 -2.25
C LEU A 376 3.32 -11.89 -0.81
N ARG A 377 4.22 -11.93 0.20
CA ARG A 377 3.87 -11.68 1.61
C ARG A 377 3.25 -10.29 1.81
N GLY A 378 3.80 -9.30 1.09
CA GLY A 378 3.31 -7.94 1.03
C GLY A 378 2.04 -7.73 0.20
N ARG A 379 1.52 -8.76 -0.48
CA ARG A 379 0.45 -8.69 -1.50
C ARG A 379 0.78 -7.69 -2.61
N GLN A 380 2.02 -7.71 -3.07
CA GLN A 380 2.54 -6.82 -4.10
C GLN A 380 2.96 -7.62 -5.34
N PHE A 381 2.74 -7.05 -6.52
CA PHE A 381 2.89 -7.70 -7.81
C PHE A 381 3.38 -6.70 -8.86
N TRP A 382 4.14 -7.20 -9.83
CA TRP A 382 4.52 -6.45 -11.02
C TRP A 382 3.47 -6.67 -12.10
N PHE A 383 2.95 -5.57 -12.62
CA PHE A 383 2.12 -5.55 -13.80
C PHE A 383 2.89 -4.91 -14.96
N TYR A 384 2.63 -5.38 -16.16
CA TYR A 384 3.38 -5.06 -17.36
C TYR A 384 2.44 -4.69 -18.51
N HIS A 385 2.83 -3.67 -19.26
CA HIS A 385 2.16 -3.24 -20.48
C HIS A 385 2.99 -3.63 -21.70
N HIS A 386 2.45 -4.56 -22.48
CA HIS A 386 2.95 -4.86 -23.82
C HIS A 386 2.40 -3.81 -24.79
N HIS A 387 3.30 -3.09 -25.43
CA HIS A 387 3.02 -2.08 -26.45
C HIS A 387 3.38 -2.67 -27.81
N HIS A 388 2.41 -2.69 -28.72
CA HIS A 388 2.60 -3.02 -30.11
C HIS A 388 2.29 -1.77 -30.93
N ASP A 389 3.24 -1.30 -31.72
CA ASP A 389 3.05 -0.19 -32.65
C ASP A 389 3.03 -0.77 -34.07
N ASP A 390 1.84 -0.79 -34.68
CA ASP A 390 1.66 -1.30 -36.05
C ASP A 390 2.39 -0.42 -37.10
N THR A 391 2.77 0.80 -36.73
CA THR A 391 3.40 1.78 -37.62
C THR A 391 4.93 1.86 -37.50
N ASP A 392 5.50 1.47 -36.35
CA ASP A 392 6.94 1.33 -36.16
C ASP A 392 7.26 0.04 -35.38
N PRO A 393 7.56 -1.08 -36.07
CA PRO A 393 7.87 -2.36 -35.45
C PRO A 393 9.05 -2.32 -34.48
N ARG A 394 9.87 -1.26 -34.53
CA ARG A 394 11.01 -1.05 -33.62
C ARG A 394 10.59 -0.50 -32.24
N LYS A 395 9.31 -0.13 -32.06
CA LYS A 395 8.74 0.33 -30.77
C LYS A 395 7.88 -0.72 -30.09
N ILE A 396 8.25 -1.99 -30.28
CA ILE A 396 7.58 -3.15 -29.70
C ILE A 396 8.44 -3.69 -28.57
N ASN A 397 7.87 -3.78 -27.37
CA ASN A 397 8.48 -4.54 -26.28
C ASN A 397 7.96 -6.00 -26.32
N LEU A 398 8.63 -6.92 -25.63
CA LEU A 398 8.28 -8.34 -25.68
C LEU A 398 6.82 -8.59 -25.28
N SER A 399 6.14 -9.46 -26.01
CA SER A 399 4.85 -10.02 -25.58
C SER A 399 5.03 -10.87 -24.31
N PHE A 400 3.94 -11.25 -23.65
CA PHE A 400 4.02 -12.07 -22.43
C PHE A 400 4.73 -13.44 -22.65
N PRO A 401 4.41 -14.22 -23.70
CA PRO A 401 5.14 -15.47 -23.98
C PRO A 401 6.63 -15.24 -24.24
N GLU A 402 6.98 -14.20 -25.00
CA GLU A 402 8.37 -13.86 -25.28
C GLU A 402 9.11 -13.38 -24.03
N ALA A 403 8.46 -12.58 -23.19
CA ALA A 403 8.96 -12.15 -21.90
C ALA A 403 9.28 -13.34 -20.99
N TYR A 404 8.38 -14.32 -20.91
CA TYR A 404 8.62 -15.53 -20.12
C TYR A 404 9.75 -16.40 -20.70
N LYS A 405 9.84 -16.52 -22.02
CA LYS A 405 10.96 -17.19 -22.69
C LYS A 405 12.29 -16.48 -22.45
N TRP A 406 12.28 -15.15 -22.45
CA TRP A 406 13.45 -14.33 -22.15
C TRP A 406 13.93 -14.50 -20.70
N MET A 407 12.99 -14.65 -19.75
CA MET A 407 13.33 -14.85 -18.34
C MET A 407 14.15 -16.13 -18.11
N GLY A 408 13.90 -17.19 -18.89
CA GLY A 408 14.64 -18.45 -18.84
C GLY A 408 13.79 -19.65 -19.27
N ASP A 409 14.43 -20.81 -19.32
CA ASP A 409 13.80 -22.12 -19.50
C ASP A 409 13.44 -22.72 -18.13
N PHE A 410 12.15 -22.80 -17.87
CA PHE A 410 11.58 -23.33 -16.63
C PHE A 410 10.98 -24.74 -16.80
N ASP A 411 11.14 -25.39 -17.96
CA ASP A 411 10.43 -26.61 -18.31
C ASP A 411 10.76 -27.78 -17.39
N LYS A 412 11.95 -27.78 -16.79
CA LYS A 412 12.39 -28.80 -15.82
C LYS A 412 11.63 -28.74 -14.50
N GLU A 413 11.06 -27.60 -14.10
CA GLU A 413 10.40 -27.45 -12.80
C GLU A 413 8.89 -27.68 -12.91
N LYS A 414 8.43 -28.86 -12.48
CA LYS A 414 7.01 -29.25 -12.56
C LYS A 414 6.17 -28.78 -11.37
N ASN A 415 6.78 -28.38 -10.25
CA ASN A 415 6.04 -27.92 -9.09
C ASN A 415 5.66 -26.43 -9.27
N PRO A 416 4.36 -26.05 -9.27
CA PRO A 416 3.95 -24.68 -9.54
C PRO A 416 4.53 -23.63 -8.57
N ALA A 417 4.71 -24.00 -7.30
CA ALA A 417 5.26 -23.09 -6.29
C ALA A 417 6.77 -22.88 -6.49
N LYS A 418 7.51 -23.92 -6.88
CA LYS A 418 8.93 -23.80 -7.23
C LYS A 418 9.11 -23.11 -8.57
N TYR A 419 8.27 -23.39 -9.57
CA TYR A 419 8.27 -22.73 -10.87
C TYR A 419 8.13 -21.21 -10.72
N ALA A 420 7.12 -20.76 -9.96
CA ALA A 420 6.97 -19.35 -9.62
C ALA A 420 8.16 -18.81 -8.81
N ALA A 421 8.76 -19.60 -7.92
CA ALA A 421 9.94 -19.18 -7.17
C ALA A 421 11.21 -19.06 -8.04
N CYS A 422 11.32 -19.81 -9.14
CA CYS A 422 12.40 -19.73 -10.12
C CYS A 422 12.26 -18.45 -10.95
N MET A 423 11.10 -18.23 -11.57
CA MET A 423 10.81 -16.98 -12.30
C MET A 423 10.99 -15.73 -11.42
N ALA A 424 10.60 -15.80 -10.14
CA ALA A 424 10.79 -14.73 -9.17
C ALA A 424 12.24 -14.27 -8.99
N LEU A 425 13.24 -15.08 -9.37
CA LEU A 425 14.65 -14.70 -9.29
C LEU A 425 14.95 -13.49 -10.18
N CYS A 426 14.33 -13.39 -11.37
CA CYS A 426 14.46 -12.25 -12.29
C CYS A 426 13.92 -10.94 -11.70
N PHE A 427 13.03 -11.02 -10.71
CA PHE A 427 12.39 -9.87 -10.05
C PHE A 427 13.05 -9.48 -8.73
N THR A 428 14.11 -10.19 -8.31
CA THR A 428 14.86 -9.84 -7.10
C THR A 428 15.55 -8.49 -7.31
N SER A 429 15.36 -7.55 -6.38
CA SER A 429 16.10 -6.28 -6.38
C SER A 429 17.59 -6.57 -6.23
N THR A 430 18.35 -6.21 -7.26
CA THR A 430 19.76 -6.54 -7.43
C THR A 430 20.46 -5.36 -8.09
N THR A 431 21.78 -5.31 -7.98
CA THR A 431 22.61 -4.38 -8.75
C THR A 431 23.35 -5.15 -9.81
N ALA A 432 23.18 -4.78 -11.08
CA ALA A 432 24.01 -5.29 -12.17
C ALA A 432 25.46 -4.89 -11.90
N THR A 433 26.40 -5.77 -12.20
CA THR A 433 27.83 -5.50 -12.04
C THR A 433 28.53 -5.72 -13.37
N VAL A 434 29.07 -6.90 -13.60
CA VAL A 434 29.96 -7.18 -14.73
C VAL A 434 29.44 -8.37 -15.50
N GLN A 435 29.72 -8.40 -16.81
CA GLN A 435 29.47 -9.58 -17.61
C GLN A 435 30.50 -10.66 -17.26
N VAL A 436 30.02 -11.86 -16.99
CA VAL A 436 30.87 -13.04 -16.78
C VAL A 436 30.53 -14.04 -17.89
N PRO A 437 31.39 -14.15 -18.91
CA PRO A 437 31.21 -15.11 -20.00
C PRO A 437 31.07 -16.55 -19.49
N GLU A 438 30.37 -17.39 -20.25
CA GLU A 438 30.06 -18.77 -19.84
C GLU A 438 31.31 -19.64 -19.71
N ASP A 439 32.31 -19.44 -20.57
CA ASP A 439 33.63 -20.09 -20.51
C ASP A 439 34.44 -19.71 -19.26
N LYS A 440 34.05 -18.63 -18.57
CA LYS A 440 34.62 -18.19 -17.29
C LYS A 440 33.85 -18.71 -16.08
N VAL A 441 32.81 -19.52 -16.29
CA VAL A 441 32.03 -20.14 -15.22
C VAL A 441 32.27 -21.64 -15.19
N LEU A 442 32.65 -22.15 -14.02
CA LEU A 442 32.79 -23.58 -13.77
C LEU A 442 31.63 -24.06 -12.89
N ILE A 443 30.92 -25.10 -13.33
CA ILE A 443 29.82 -25.73 -12.57
C ILE A 443 30.32 -27.07 -12.00
N GLY A 444 30.43 -27.15 -10.68
CA GLY A 444 30.84 -28.37 -9.98
C GLY A 444 29.68 -29.12 -9.32
N ALA A 445 29.92 -30.39 -8.98
CA ALA A 445 29.02 -31.15 -8.12
C ALA A 445 28.97 -30.56 -6.70
N ASP A 446 27.86 -30.76 -5.99
CA ASP A 446 27.79 -30.47 -4.57
C ASP A 446 28.62 -31.47 -3.76
N ILE A 447 29.15 -31.01 -2.61
CA ILE A 447 29.81 -31.90 -1.66
C ILE A 447 28.72 -32.54 -0.79
N GLU A 448 28.72 -33.86 -0.77
CA GLU A 448 27.83 -34.66 0.05
C GLU A 448 28.57 -35.17 1.29
N ILE A 449 27.90 -35.15 2.44
CA ILE A 449 28.40 -35.74 3.68
C ILE A 449 27.37 -36.71 4.24
N ASN A 450 27.85 -37.81 4.84
CA ASN A 450 26.99 -38.79 5.50
C ASN A 450 27.02 -38.55 7.02
N VAL A 451 25.87 -38.18 7.59
CA VAL A 451 25.71 -37.96 9.03
C VAL A 451 24.57 -38.85 9.53
N ASN A 452 24.87 -39.76 10.46
CA ASN A 452 23.90 -40.68 11.06
C ASN A 452 23.07 -41.46 10.02
N GLY A 453 23.71 -41.96 8.96
CA GLY A 453 23.06 -42.71 7.88
C GLY A 453 22.22 -41.85 6.92
N ARG A 454 22.30 -40.52 6.99
CA ARG A 454 21.65 -39.59 6.05
C ARG A 454 22.69 -38.83 5.25
N THR A 455 22.54 -38.84 3.92
CA THR A 455 23.33 -38.01 3.01
C THR A 455 22.77 -36.59 3.01
N LEU A 456 23.62 -35.61 3.28
CA LEU A 456 23.28 -34.19 3.32
C LEU A 456 24.16 -33.42 2.34
N LEU A 457 23.56 -32.45 1.64
CA LEU A 457 24.30 -31.50 0.81
C LEU A 457 25.02 -30.50 1.73
N PHE A 458 26.33 -30.61 1.83
CA PHE A 458 27.16 -29.73 2.66
C PHE A 458 27.29 -28.32 2.07
N THR A 459 27.24 -28.22 0.75
CA THR A 459 27.51 -26.98 0.00
C THR A 459 26.29 -26.37 -0.69
N ASP A 460 25.07 -26.70 -0.24
CA ASP A 460 23.84 -26.18 -0.84
C ASP A 460 23.85 -24.63 -0.87
N GLY A 461 23.88 -24.08 -2.08
CA GLY A 461 23.85 -22.62 -2.28
C GLY A 461 25.20 -21.90 -2.15
N CYS A 462 26.32 -22.62 -2.04
CA CYS A 462 27.65 -22.06 -1.78
C CYS A 462 28.65 -22.36 -2.91
N GLY A 463 29.23 -21.30 -3.49
CA GLY A 463 30.29 -21.36 -4.50
C GLY A 463 31.47 -20.45 -4.17
N THR A 464 32.34 -20.22 -5.16
CA THR A 464 33.50 -19.33 -5.04
C THR A 464 33.68 -18.40 -6.25
N MET A 465 34.42 -17.31 -6.09
CA MET A 465 34.81 -16.42 -7.18
C MET A 465 36.29 -16.02 -7.11
N SER A 466 36.86 -15.62 -8.25
CA SER A 466 38.22 -15.11 -8.36
C SER A 466 38.39 -13.76 -7.66
N ILE A 467 39.62 -13.47 -7.21
CA ILE A 467 40.00 -12.11 -6.77
C ILE A 467 39.80 -11.10 -7.91
N GLY A 468 40.12 -11.48 -9.15
CA GLY A 468 39.92 -10.62 -10.32
C GLY A 468 38.44 -10.24 -10.53
N LEU A 469 37.50 -11.18 -10.36
CA LEU A 469 36.08 -10.89 -10.46
C LEU A 469 35.61 -9.97 -9.32
N ARG A 470 36.10 -10.18 -8.10
CA ARG A 470 35.84 -9.26 -6.97
C ARG A 470 36.28 -7.84 -7.31
N ASP A 471 37.51 -7.67 -7.80
CA ASP A 471 38.08 -6.36 -8.06
C ASP A 471 37.35 -5.65 -9.21
N LYS A 472 36.97 -6.39 -10.26
CA LYS A 472 36.07 -5.88 -11.32
C LYS A 472 34.74 -5.39 -10.74
N ILE A 473 34.10 -6.16 -9.85
CA ILE A 473 32.85 -5.77 -9.19
C ILE A 473 33.04 -4.53 -8.29
N LYS A 474 34.16 -4.45 -7.55
CA LYS A 474 34.48 -3.30 -6.71
C LYS A 474 34.63 -2.03 -7.54
N ASN A 475 35.37 -2.12 -8.64
CA ASN A 475 35.61 -0.99 -9.54
C ASN A 475 34.32 -0.52 -10.19
N GLU A 476 33.50 -1.45 -10.72
CA GLU A 476 32.22 -1.14 -11.35
C GLU A 476 31.26 -0.43 -10.39
N LEU A 477 31.25 -0.84 -9.12
CA LEU A 477 30.32 -0.33 -8.11
C LEU A 477 30.93 0.74 -7.19
N CYS A 478 32.15 1.20 -7.48
CA CYS A 478 32.92 2.11 -6.63
C CYS A 478 32.96 1.70 -5.14
N ILE A 479 33.04 0.39 -4.87
CA ILE A 479 33.11 -0.14 -3.49
C ILE A 479 34.55 -0.01 -3.01
N ARG A 480 34.76 0.77 -1.94
CA ARG A 480 36.08 0.98 -1.33
C ARG A 480 36.50 -0.24 -0.50
N ASP A 481 35.60 -0.71 0.36
CA ASP A 481 35.89 -1.76 1.32
C ASP A 481 36.06 -3.14 0.67
N GLU A 482 36.94 -3.95 1.25
CA GLU A 482 37.06 -5.36 0.89
C GLU A 482 35.86 -6.17 1.36
N PHE A 483 35.48 -7.18 0.57
CA PHE A 483 34.46 -8.16 0.95
C PHE A 483 34.93 -9.58 0.64
N SER A 484 34.56 -10.51 1.52
CA SER A 484 34.95 -11.93 1.42
C SER A 484 33.86 -12.82 0.83
N ALA A 485 32.61 -12.34 0.77
CA ALA A 485 31.52 -13.07 0.14
C ALA A 485 30.45 -12.15 -0.47
N VAL A 486 29.75 -12.66 -1.48
CA VAL A 486 28.65 -11.97 -2.17
C VAL A 486 27.47 -12.91 -2.33
N GLN A 487 26.28 -12.45 -1.90
CA GLN A 487 25.03 -13.03 -2.34
C GLN A 487 24.70 -12.53 -3.73
N PHE A 488 24.44 -13.44 -4.67
CA PHE A 488 24.36 -13.10 -6.09
C PHE A 488 23.17 -13.75 -6.82
N ARG A 489 22.96 -13.26 -8.04
CA ARG A 489 22.26 -13.93 -9.13
C ARG A 489 23.16 -13.89 -10.37
N TYR A 490 23.11 -14.95 -11.16
CA TYR A 490 23.79 -15.06 -12.45
C TYR A 490 23.05 -16.13 -13.25
N ASN A 491 22.70 -15.89 -14.51
CA ASN A 491 21.88 -16.84 -15.27
C ASN A 491 20.59 -17.21 -14.46
N GLY A 492 20.21 -18.49 -14.32
CA GLY A 492 19.21 -18.95 -13.34
C GLY A 492 19.81 -19.47 -12.03
N ALA A 493 21.09 -19.20 -11.78
CA ALA A 493 21.80 -19.57 -10.56
C ALA A 493 21.64 -18.53 -9.44
N LYS A 494 21.62 -19.03 -8.21
CA LYS A 494 21.36 -18.25 -7.00
C LYS A 494 22.16 -18.81 -5.83
N GLY A 495 22.79 -17.95 -5.03
CA GLY A 495 23.49 -18.41 -3.84
C GLY A 495 24.38 -17.35 -3.22
N VAL A 496 25.41 -17.82 -2.51
CA VAL A 496 26.51 -17.04 -1.96
C VAL A 496 27.81 -17.58 -2.53
N VAL A 497 28.71 -16.69 -2.93
CA VAL A 497 30.05 -17.03 -3.40
C VAL A 497 31.07 -16.34 -2.51
N SER A 498 32.06 -17.09 -2.02
CA SER A 498 33.20 -16.55 -1.29
C SER A 498 34.38 -16.29 -2.21
N ILE A 499 35.25 -15.37 -1.85
CA ILE A 499 36.48 -15.13 -2.62
C ILE A 499 37.43 -16.31 -2.38
N HIS A 500 37.92 -16.92 -3.46
CA HIS A 500 38.91 -17.98 -3.39
C HIS A 500 40.20 -17.52 -4.10
N PRO A 501 41.33 -17.43 -3.39
CA PRO A 501 42.59 -16.94 -3.97
C PRO A 501 43.07 -17.77 -5.16
N ASP A 502 42.93 -19.10 -5.06
CA ASP A 502 43.46 -20.04 -6.06
C ASP A 502 42.40 -20.64 -6.98
N ILE A 503 41.30 -19.92 -7.27
CA ILE A 503 40.35 -20.41 -8.28
C ILE A 503 41.15 -20.69 -9.56
N THR A 504 41.05 -21.91 -10.08
CA THR A 504 41.93 -22.45 -11.12
C THR A 504 42.17 -21.41 -12.22
N LYS A 505 43.45 -21.07 -12.47
CA LYS A 505 43.87 -20.05 -13.44
C LYS A 505 43.08 -20.21 -14.75
N GLY A 506 42.07 -19.37 -14.98
CA GLY A 506 41.20 -19.46 -16.15
C GLY A 506 39.73 -19.11 -15.91
N PHE A 507 39.18 -19.37 -14.72
CA PHE A 507 37.76 -19.12 -14.38
C PHE A 507 37.58 -17.95 -13.42
N ASP A 508 36.44 -17.24 -13.55
CA ASP A 508 36.08 -16.11 -12.67
C ASP A 508 35.04 -16.52 -11.61
N LEU A 509 34.19 -17.50 -11.90
CA LEU A 509 33.08 -17.92 -11.04
C LEU A 509 32.96 -19.44 -10.98
N PHE A 510 32.93 -20.01 -9.78
CA PHE A 510 32.66 -21.43 -9.55
C PHE A 510 31.34 -21.59 -8.79
N ILE A 511 30.34 -22.19 -9.43
CA ILE A 511 29.03 -22.48 -8.84
C ILE A 511 28.79 -23.97 -8.76
N ARG A 512 27.81 -24.37 -7.96
CA ARG A 512 27.43 -25.78 -7.78
C ARG A 512 26.10 -26.10 -8.40
N GLN A 513 25.87 -27.38 -8.68
CA GLN A 513 24.63 -27.87 -9.30
C GLN A 513 23.38 -27.43 -8.50
N SER A 514 23.43 -27.50 -7.17
CA SER A 514 22.36 -27.04 -6.28
C SER A 514 22.01 -25.57 -6.46
N MET A 515 22.93 -24.73 -6.93
CA MET A 515 22.71 -23.29 -7.10
C MET A 515 21.91 -22.96 -8.36
N ASN A 516 22.02 -23.80 -9.40
CA ASN A 516 21.34 -23.62 -10.68
C ASN A 516 19.86 -24.00 -10.55
N LYS A 517 18.95 -23.05 -10.79
CA LYS A 517 17.50 -23.27 -10.64
C LYS A 517 16.75 -23.38 -11.96
N PHE A 518 17.32 -22.83 -13.04
CA PHE A 518 16.78 -22.83 -14.39
C PHE A 518 17.86 -22.34 -15.37
N GLU A 519 17.71 -22.63 -16.66
CA GLU A 519 18.66 -22.16 -17.68
C GLU A 519 18.23 -20.82 -18.28
N SER A 520 19.17 -19.95 -18.62
CA SER A 520 18.93 -18.64 -19.25
C SER A 520 20.21 -18.19 -19.99
N THR A 521 20.06 -17.25 -20.92
CA THR A 521 21.18 -16.63 -21.66
C THR A 521 21.76 -15.40 -20.95
N HIS A 522 21.23 -15.02 -19.78
CA HIS A 522 21.69 -13.84 -19.06
C HIS A 522 23.07 -14.05 -18.41
N ARG A 523 24.08 -13.30 -18.86
CA ARG A 523 25.50 -13.42 -18.43
C ARG A 523 25.99 -12.28 -17.52
N CYS A 524 25.11 -11.38 -17.08
CA CYS A 524 25.50 -10.37 -16.09
C CYS A 524 25.48 -10.96 -14.68
N PHE A 525 26.55 -10.73 -13.92
CA PHE A 525 26.60 -11.00 -12.49
C PHE A 525 25.84 -9.91 -11.73
N GLU A 526 24.90 -10.31 -10.89
CA GLU A 526 24.02 -9.38 -10.20
C GLU A 526 24.23 -9.49 -8.68
N LYS A 527 24.78 -8.44 -8.09
CA LYS A 527 25.00 -8.33 -6.65
C LYS A 527 23.67 -8.13 -5.93
N CYS A 528 23.28 -9.07 -5.07
CA CYS A 528 22.24 -8.84 -4.08
C CYS A 528 22.82 -8.08 -2.88
N LYS A 529 23.89 -8.61 -2.29
CA LYS A 529 24.49 -8.07 -1.06
C LYS A 529 25.92 -8.58 -0.86
N ILE A 530 26.81 -7.72 -0.38
CA ILE A 530 28.16 -8.09 0.04
C ILE A 530 28.20 -8.47 1.54
N SER A 531 29.21 -9.25 1.92
CA SER A 531 29.55 -9.53 3.31
C SER A 531 29.96 -8.24 4.02
N ALA A 532 29.36 -7.96 5.16
CA ALA A 532 29.73 -6.87 6.04
C ALA A 532 29.33 -7.24 7.48
N PRO A 533 30.05 -6.78 8.51
CA PRO A 533 29.62 -6.91 9.89
C PRO A 533 28.25 -6.26 10.07
N ARG A 534 27.41 -6.86 10.92
CA ARG A 534 26.06 -6.35 11.20
C ARG A 534 25.78 -6.43 12.68
N MET A 535 25.31 -5.31 13.23
CA MET A 535 24.70 -5.33 14.56
C MET A 535 23.47 -6.23 14.53
N THR A 536 23.40 -7.14 15.50
CA THR A 536 22.27 -8.05 15.67
C THR A 536 21.63 -7.82 17.02
N TYR A 537 20.33 -8.09 17.09
CA TYR A 537 19.55 -7.92 18.31
C TYR A 537 18.74 -9.18 18.56
N LEU A 538 18.49 -9.47 19.83
CA LEU A 538 17.58 -10.55 20.20
C LEU A 538 16.15 -10.17 19.83
N ASN A 539 15.59 -10.89 18.87
CA ASN A 539 14.17 -10.80 18.58
C ASN A 539 13.37 -11.75 19.49
N ARG A 540 12.06 -11.55 19.55
CA ARG A 540 11.16 -12.35 20.41
C ARG A 540 11.29 -13.86 20.13
N GLN A 541 11.46 -14.26 18.87
CA GLN A 541 11.57 -15.66 18.48
C GLN A 541 12.85 -16.31 19.02
N ALA A 542 13.98 -15.61 18.94
CA ALA A 542 15.25 -16.07 19.49
C ALA A 542 15.18 -16.17 21.02
N ILE A 543 14.61 -15.18 21.69
CA ILE A 543 14.41 -15.18 23.16
C ILE A 543 13.61 -16.41 23.59
N LEU A 544 12.49 -16.69 22.92
CA LEU A 544 11.66 -17.86 23.23
C LEU A 544 12.43 -19.19 23.05
N LEU A 545 13.24 -19.31 22.00
CA LEU A 545 14.08 -20.49 21.79
C LEU A 545 15.14 -20.65 22.88
N LEU A 546 15.81 -19.57 23.26
CA LEU A 546 16.85 -19.58 24.29
C LEU A 546 16.26 -19.88 25.68
N SER A 547 15.11 -19.29 26.00
CA SER A 547 14.33 -19.60 27.22
C SER A 547 13.92 -21.08 27.26
N TYR A 548 13.43 -21.63 26.14
CA TYR A 548 13.13 -23.06 26.01
C TYR A 548 14.37 -23.94 26.24
N ARG A 549 15.54 -23.49 25.75
CA ARG A 549 16.86 -24.09 26.00
C ARG A 549 17.42 -23.81 27.40
N LYS A 550 16.60 -23.30 28.32
CA LYS A 550 16.90 -23.07 29.75
C LYS A 550 17.88 -21.93 30.03
N ILE A 551 18.06 -20.99 29.11
CA ILE A 551 18.65 -19.69 29.46
C ILE A 551 17.66 -18.93 30.35
N SER A 552 18.12 -18.41 31.48
CA SER A 552 17.28 -17.72 32.46
C SER A 552 16.60 -16.49 31.86
N ASP A 553 15.28 -16.37 32.04
CA ASP A 553 14.51 -15.22 31.55
C ASP A 553 15.01 -13.90 32.15
N CYS A 554 15.56 -13.94 33.37
CA CYS A 554 16.18 -12.79 34.02
C CYS A 554 17.32 -12.20 33.17
N SER A 555 18.09 -13.01 32.43
CA SER A 555 19.15 -12.51 31.57
C SER A 555 18.62 -11.60 30.46
N PHE A 556 17.45 -11.93 29.88
CA PHE A 556 16.83 -11.09 28.85
C PHE A 556 16.23 -9.81 29.44
N LEU A 557 15.65 -9.89 30.64
CA LEU A 557 15.12 -8.71 31.35
C LEU A 557 16.23 -7.73 31.72
N ILE A 558 17.41 -8.22 32.14
CA ILE A 558 18.59 -7.40 32.42
C ILE A 558 19.05 -6.69 31.13
N LEU A 559 19.18 -7.40 30.02
CA LEU A 559 19.54 -6.81 28.72
C LEU A 559 18.51 -5.76 28.27
N GLN A 560 17.22 -6.02 28.45
CA GLN A 560 16.17 -5.06 28.15
C GLN A 560 16.28 -3.81 29.02
N GLN A 561 16.48 -3.98 30.33
CA GLN A 561 16.64 -2.88 31.28
C GLN A 561 17.87 -2.04 30.94
N GLN A 562 18.99 -2.66 30.62
CA GLN A 562 20.21 -1.97 30.17
C GLN A 562 19.95 -1.15 28.90
N ASN A 563 19.29 -1.72 27.89
CA ASN A 563 18.93 -1.00 26.67
C ASN A 563 17.99 0.18 26.96
N HIS A 564 17.01 0.03 27.85
CA HIS A 564 16.14 1.13 28.26
C HIS A 564 16.92 2.25 28.96
N LEU A 565 17.85 1.90 29.86
CA LEU A 565 18.70 2.88 30.54
C LEU A 565 19.61 3.62 29.57
N THR A 566 20.19 2.92 28.58
CA THR A 566 20.97 3.55 27.50
C THR A 566 20.10 4.54 26.72
N LEU A 567 18.89 4.15 26.32
CA LEU A 567 17.98 5.06 25.60
C LEU A 567 17.60 6.29 26.42
N ILE A 568 17.31 6.12 27.72
CA ILE A 568 17.02 7.24 28.62
C ILE A 568 18.24 8.18 28.71
N ARG A 569 19.45 7.64 28.83
CA ARG A 569 20.69 8.45 28.85
C ARG A 569 20.86 9.22 27.54
N CYS A 570 20.66 8.59 26.39
CA CYS A 570 20.71 9.27 25.10
C CYS A 570 19.67 10.40 24.98
N LEU A 571 18.45 10.21 25.52
CA LEU A 571 17.43 11.27 25.52
C LEU A 571 17.78 12.45 26.44
N LEU A 572 18.62 12.22 27.45
CA LEU A 572 19.03 13.24 28.42
C LEU A 572 20.39 13.88 28.11
N ARG A 573 21.25 13.21 27.33
CA ARG A 573 22.63 13.61 27.05
C ARG A 573 22.96 13.42 25.57
N ASN A 574 23.25 14.53 24.91
CA ASN A 574 23.62 14.54 23.49
C ASN A 574 24.88 13.70 23.21
N SER A 575 25.86 13.64 24.12
CA SER A 575 27.07 12.82 23.96
C SER A 575 26.77 11.32 23.92
N ASP A 576 25.83 10.85 24.75
CA ASP A 576 25.42 9.44 24.76
C ASP A 576 24.58 9.12 23.52
N ALA A 577 23.74 10.06 23.06
CA ALA A 577 23.00 9.92 21.80
C ALA A 577 23.96 9.85 20.59
N GLU A 578 24.95 10.74 20.55
CA GLU A 578 25.96 10.79 19.50
C GLU A 578 26.73 9.48 19.44
N LYS A 579 27.21 8.95 20.58
CA LYS A 579 27.88 7.64 20.62
C LYS A 579 27.00 6.51 20.08
N LEU A 580 25.72 6.48 20.45
CA LEU A 580 24.77 5.46 19.97
C LEU A 580 24.49 5.58 18.45
N ILE A 581 24.57 6.79 17.91
CA ILE A 581 24.40 7.05 16.46
C ILE A 581 25.68 6.69 15.70
N LEU A 582 26.86 7.02 16.24
CA LEU A 582 28.16 6.74 15.60
C LEU A 582 28.57 5.27 15.67
N GLU A 583 28.03 4.49 16.60
CA GLU A 583 28.16 3.02 16.62
C GLU A 583 27.31 2.31 15.52
N LYS A 584 26.53 3.05 14.72
CA LYS A 584 25.75 2.53 13.57
C LYS A 584 26.41 2.84 12.23
#